data_AF-A0A0B6ZLA7-F1
#
_entry.id   AF-A0A0B6ZLA7-F1
#
_cell.length_a   1.000
_cell.length_b   1.000
_cell.length_c   1.000
_cell.angle_alpha   90.00
_cell.angle_beta   90.00
_cell.angle_gamma   90.00
#
_symmetry.space_group_name_H-M   'P 1'
#
loop_
_entity.id
_entity.type
_entity.pdbx_description
1 polymer ?
#
loop_
_entity_poly.entity_id
_entity_poly.type
_entity_poly.pdbx_seq_one_letter_code
_entity_poly.pdbx_strand_id
1 'polypeptide(L)'
;WFVNLFIMSIQDSNKSKIIERRLRYLSDYFTLQLYDNVARSLLAKHKLVFSFLLCANLQLARKELNHDEYMFFLTGGIGLENKLANPAPSWLLDKSWDEICRMSDLKNFSGFREDFVKNIDRWKDFYNEKEPYKVELPEPWNKKLNDFQSMILLRTIRPDKIVLAITDFVMEKLGKKFVEPPPFDLAKSYMDSN
;
A
#
# COMPACT_ATOMS: atom_id res chain seq x y z
N TRP A 1 20.93 -1.57 -19.20
CA TRP A 1 20.40 -0.58 -18.24
C TRP A 1 20.30 -1.15 -16.81
N PHE A 2 19.55 -2.23 -16.55
CA PHE A 2 19.36 -2.75 -15.18
C PHE A 2 20.67 -3.21 -14.50
N VAL A 3 21.53 -3.95 -15.23
CA VAL A 3 22.87 -4.33 -14.74
C VAL A 3 23.72 -3.10 -14.41
N ASN A 4 23.62 -2.03 -15.21
CA ASN A 4 24.36 -0.79 -14.95
C ASN A 4 23.88 -0.11 -13.66
N LEU A 5 22.59 -0.20 -13.31
CA LEU A 5 22.10 0.28 -12.02
C LEU A 5 22.70 -0.47 -10.84
N PHE A 6 22.92 -1.77 -10.97
CA PHE A 6 23.65 -2.54 -9.94
C PHE A 6 25.08 -2.07 -9.80
N ILE A 7 25.79 -1.90 -10.91
CA ILE A 7 27.19 -1.45 -10.91
C ILE A 7 27.30 -0.05 -10.27
N MET A 8 26.47 0.90 -10.71
CA MET A 8 26.40 2.26 -10.13
C MET A 8 26.06 2.21 -8.64
N SER A 9 25.10 1.37 -8.23
CA SER A 9 24.74 1.24 -6.82
C SER A 9 25.92 0.74 -5.98
N ILE A 10 26.73 -0.19 -6.50
CA ILE A 10 27.93 -0.67 -5.82
C ILE A 10 29.00 0.44 -5.72
N GLN A 11 29.16 1.25 -6.76
CA GLN A 11 30.19 2.30 -6.80
C GLN A 11 29.84 3.53 -5.97
N ASP A 12 28.59 4.00 -6.06
CA ASP A 12 28.20 5.35 -5.62
C ASP A 12 27.47 5.39 -4.27
N SER A 13 26.89 4.27 -3.84
CA SER A 13 26.25 4.22 -2.52
C SER A 13 27.28 4.31 -1.39
N ASN A 14 26.85 4.81 -0.23
CA ASN A 14 27.70 4.99 0.94
C ASN A 14 28.46 3.71 1.33
N LYS A 15 29.78 3.82 1.45
CA LYS A 15 30.65 2.70 1.83
C LYS A 15 30.60 2.48 3.35
N SER A 16 30.69 1.22 3.76
CA SER A 16 30.72 0.84 5.18
C SER A 16 31.50 -0.45 5.35
N LYS A 17 32.32 -0.52 6.42
CA LYS A 17 32.99 -1.75 6.84
C LYS A 17 32.05 -2.74 7.53
N ILE A 18 30.96 -2.25 8.11
CA ILE A 18 29.87 -3.07 8.69
C ILE A 18 28.98 -3.54 7.54
N ILE A 19 28.88 -4.85 7.37
CA ILE A 19 28.20 -5.49 6.22
C ILE A 19 26.71 -5.16 6.20
N GLU A 20 26.03 -5.22 7.34
CA GLU A 20 24.59 -4.95 7.46
C GLU A 20 24.27 -3.50 7.08
N ARG A 21 25.13 -2.57 7.50
CA ARG A 21 25.00 -1.15 7.13
C ARG A 21 25.30 -0.94 5.64
N ARG A 22 26.27 -1.66 5.08
CA ARG A 22 26.59 -1.60 3.65
C ARG A 22 25.43 -2.12 2.79
N LEU A 23 24.82 -3.24 3.18
CA LEU A 23 23.67 -3.82 2.49
C LEU A 23 22.47 -2.87 2.50
N ARG A 24 22.20 -2.19 3.62
CA ARG A 24 21.17 -1.15 3.69
C ARG A 24 21.44 -0.01 2.71
N TYR A 25 22.64 0.57 2.74
CA TYR A 25 23.00 1.64 1.80
C TYR A 25 22.89 1.24 0.33
N LEU A 26 23.29 0.01 -0.01
CA LEU A 26 23.13 -0.53 -1.35
C LEU A 26 21.65 -0.66 -1.73
N SER A 27 20.84 -1.24 -0.84
CA SER A 27 19.40 -1.41 -1.06
C SER A 27 18.72 -0.06 -1.25
N ASP A 28 18.93 0.89 -0.35
CA ASP A 28 18.26 2.20 -0.38
C ASP A 28 18.64 2.98 -1.65
N TYR A 29 19.92 2.97 -2.01
CA TYR A 29 20.41 3.63 -3.23
C TYR A 29 19.85 2.97 -4.49
N PHE A 30 19.90 1.64 -4.56
CA PHE A 30 19.39 0.90 -5.72
C PHE A 30 17.88 1.09 -5.89
N THR A 31 17.10 1.02 -4.80
CA THR A 31 15.65 1.22 -4.82
C THR A 31 15.30 2.62 -5.33
N LEU A 32 16.00 3.66 -4.86
CA LEU A 32 15.77 5.03 -5.32
C LEU A 32 16.17 5.21 -6.80
N GLN A 33 17.32 4.68 -7.21
CA GLN A 33 17.77 4.78 -8.60
C GLN A 33 16.83 4.04 -9.55
N LEU A 34 16.37 2.84 -9.17
CA LEU A 34 15.36 2.12 -9.94
C LEU A 34 14.07 2.94 -10.07
N TYR A 35 13.62 3.55 -8.97
CA TYR A 35 12.46 4.42 -8.99
C TYR A 35 12.63 5.60 -9.96
N ASP A 36 13.69 6.39 -9.81
CA ASP A 36 13.99 7.55 -10.65
C ASP A 36 14.05 7.16 -12.14
N ASN A 37 14.72 6.04 -12.45
CA ASN A 37 14.87 5.56 -13.82
C ASN A 37 13.53 5.23 -14.48
N VAL A 38 12.66 4.51 -13.77
CA VAL A 38 11.34 4.12 -14.30
C VAL A 38 10.36 5.30 -14.25
N ALA A 39 10.35 6.09 -13.19
CA ALA A 39 9.44 7.21 -13.01
C ALA A 39 9.64 8.33 -14.06
N ARG A 40 10.82 8.41 -14.70
CA ARG A 40 11.06 9.32 -15.84
C ARG A 40 10.22 9.00 -17.07
N SER A 41 9.93 7.72 -17.34
CA SER A 41 9.13 7.30 -18.50
C SER A 41 7.64 7.15 -18.18
N LEU A 42 7.26 7.23 -16.90
CA LEU A 42 5.87 7.13 -16.46
C LEU A 42 5.15 8.48 -16.45
N LEU A 43 3.90 8.47 -16.92
CA LEU A 43 2.97 9.57 -16.69
C LEU A 43 2.73 9.76 -15.18
N ALA A 44 2.48 11.01 -14.75
CA ALA A 44 2.26 11.35 -13.35
C ALA A 44 1.23 10.44 -12.66
N LYS A 45 0.11 10.13 -13.34
CA LYS A 45 -0.96 9.26 -12.84
C LYS A 45 -0.54 7.82 -12.52
N HIS A 46 0.58 7.34 -13.08
CA HIS A 46 1.07 5.97 -12.90
C HIS A 46 2.20 5.86 -11.87
N LYS A 47 2.81 6.99 -11.47
CA LYS A 47 3.96 6.99 -10.54
C LYS A 47 3.60 6.42 -9.18
N LEU A 48 2.43 6.78 -8.64
CA LEU A 48 1.98 6.26 -7.34
C LEU A 48 1.73 4.75 -7.39
N VAL A 49 1.13 4.25 -8.47
CA VAL A 49 0.92 2.80 -8.67
C VAL A 49 2.25 2.07 -8.67
N PHE A 50 3.23 2.58 -9.42
CA PHE A 50 4.56 1.99 -9.44
C PHE A 50 5.25 2.04 -8.07
N SER A 51 5.12 3.14 -7.35
CA SER A 51 5.68 3.30 -6.00
C SER A 51 5.08 2.31 -5.01
N PHE A 52 3.77 2.11 -5.08
CA PHE A 52 3.07 1.11 -4.30
C PHE A 52 3.52 -0.31 -4.64
N LEU A 53 3.62 -0.65 -5.93
CA LEU A 53 4.12 -1.96 -6.37
C LEU A 53 5.55 -2.22 -5.91
N LEU A 54 6.43 -1.22 -5.98
CA LEU A 54 7.80 -1.31 -5.49
C LEU A 54 7.82 -1.54 -3.97
N CYS A 55 7.04 -0.77 -3.22
CA CYS A 55 6.90 -0.91 -1.77
C CYS A 55 6.39 -2.29 -1.36
N ALA A 56 5.28 -2.72 -1.97
CA ALA A 56 4.66 -4.00 -1.66
C ALA A 56 5.58 -5.18 -2.00
N ASN A 57 6.26 -5.16 -3.15
CA ASN A 57 7.21 -6.21 -3.53
C ASN A 57 8.39 -6.30 -2.56
N LEU A 58 8.90 -5.16 -2.08
CA LEU A 58 9.98 -5.16 -1.08
C LEU A 58 9.51 -5.77 0.26
N GLN A 59 8.30 -5.43 0.72
CA GLN A 59 7.76 -6.00 1.96
C GLN A 59 7.42 -7.49 1.82
N LEU A 60 6.89 -7.93 0.67
CA LEU A 60 6.67 -9.34 0.37
C LEU A 60 7.99 -10.13 0.41
N ALA A 61 9.05 -9.59 -0.22
CA ALA A 61 10.37 -10.21 -0.20
C ALA A 61 10.95 -10.32 1.23
N ARG A 62 10.65 -9.35 2.09
CA ARG A 62 11.03 -9.34 3.51
C ARG A 62 10.12 -10.18 4.41
N LYS A 63 9.04 -10.76 3.86
CA LYS A 63 7.99 -11.49 4.60
C LYS A 63 7.26 -10.62 5.65
N GLU A 64 7.24 -9.31 5.43
CA GLU A 64 6.53 -8.33 6.27
C GLU A 64 5.05 -8.21 5.84
N LEU A 65 4.74 -8.61 4.61
CA LEU A 65 3.41 -8.54 4.02
C LEU A 65 2.92 -9.95 3.66
N ASN A 66 1.67 -10.26 4.01
CA ASN A 66 1.07 -11.55 3.70
C ASN A 66 0.55 -11.57 2.25
N HIS A 67 0.90 -12.63 1.50
CA HIS A 67 0.55 -12.73 0.09
C HIS A 67 -0.96 -12.81 -0.17
N ASP A 68 -1.74 -13.51 0.68
CA ASP A 68 -3.18 -13.64 0.51
C ASP A 68 -3.89 -12.31 0.80
N GLU A 69 -3.42 -11.60 1.83
CA GLU A 69 -3.88 -10.23 2.14
C GLU A 69 -3.54 -9.25 1.00
N TYR A 70 -2.35 -9.37 0.40
CA TYR A 70 -1.97 -8.58 -0.79
C TYR A 70 -2.88 -8.85 -1.98
N MET A 71 -3.10 -10.13 -2.30
CA MET A 71 -3.96 -10.51 -3.41
C MET A 71 -5.40 -10.06 -3.18
N PHE A 72 -5.89 -10.15 -1.95
CA PHE A 72 -7.19 -9.60 -1.58
C PHE A 72 -7.23 -8.09 -1.80
N PHE A 73 -6.20 -7.35 -1.37
CA PHE A 73 -6.08 -5.90 -1.58
C PHE A 73 -6.07 -5.48 -3.05
N LEU A 74 -5.58 -6.32 -3.95
CA LEU A 74 -5.60 -6.03 -5.39
C LEU A 74 -6.93 -6.41 -6.06
N THR A 75 -7.58 -7.48 -5.59
CA THR A 75 -8.66 -8.12 -6.36
C THR A 75 -10.04 -8.02 -5.73
N GLY A 76 -10.15 -7.78 -4.42
CA GLY A 76 -11.44 -7.91 -3.71
C GLY A 76 -11.76 -9.34 -3.26
N GLY A 77 -10.85 -10.27 -3.54
CA GLY A 77 -11.11 -11.70 -3.47
C GLY A 77 -11.95 -12.17 -4.67
N ILE A 78 -11.82 -13.45 -4.99
CA ILE A 78 -12.68 -14.13 -5.97
C ILE A 78 -13.66 -14.95 -5.17
N GLY A 79 -14.94 -14.60 -5.17
CA GLY A 79 -15.96 -15.34 -4.43
C GLY A 79 -17.24 -15.50 -5.21
N LEU A 80 -17.93 -16.60 -4.94
CA LEU A 80 -19.31 -16.86 -5.36
C LEU A 80 -20.25 -15.81 -4.75
N GLU A 81 -21.46 -15.70 -5.29
CA GLU A 81 -22.52 -14.81 -4.80
C GLU A 81 -22.65 -14.90 -3.26
N ASN A 82 -22.56 -13.74 -2.61
CA ASN A 82 -22.74 -13.63 -1.18
C ASN A 82 -24.22 -13.84 -0.85
N LYS A 83 -24.52 -14.84 -0.02
CA LYS A 83 -25.89 -15.16 0.38
C LYS A 83 -26.40 -14.28 1.53
N LEU A 84 -25.54 -13.44 2.11
CA LEU A 84 -25.88 -12.59 3.25
C LEU A 84 -26.32 -11.21 2.76
N ALA A 85 -27.54 -10.82 3.14
CA ALA A 85 -28.06 -9.50 2.84
C ALA A 85 -27.20 -8.40 3.48
N ASN A 86 -27.03 -7.29 2.76
CA ASN A 86 -26.36 -6.11 3.27
C ASN A 86 -27.13 -5.54 4.47
N PRO A 87 -26.50 -5.42 5.65
CA PRO A 87 -27.15 -4.89 6.85
C PRO A 87 -27.33 -3.37 6.80
N ALA A 88 -26.65 -2.67 5.90
CA ALA A 88 -26.58 -1.22 5.83
C ALA A 88 -26.79 -0.65 4.41
N PRO A 89 -27.86 -1.04 3.69
CA PRO A 89 -28.06 -0.68 2.28
C PRO A 89 -28.29 0.82 2.05
N SER A 90 -28.55 1.59 3.10
CA SER A 90 -28.73 3.05 3.01
C SER A 90 -27.45 3.82 2.74
N TRP A 91 -26.28 3.25 3.03
CA TRP A 91 -24.99 3.94 2.88
C TRP A 91 -23.84 3.05 2.42
N LEU A 92 -23.94 1.73 2.59
CA LEU A 92 -22.93 0.77 2.12
C LEU A 92 -23.39 0.13 0.81
N LEU A 93 -22.50 0.11 -0.19
CA LEU A 93 -22.73 -0.59 -1.45
C LEU A 93 -22.71 -2.11 -1.23
N ASP A 94 -23.56 -2.84 -1.96
CA ASP A 94 -23.58 -4.31 -1.88
C ASP A 94 -22.24 -4.94 -2.24
N LYS A 95 -21.52 -4.36 -3.21
CA LYS A 95 -20.15 -4.78 -3.56
C LYS A 95 -19.19 -4.64 -2.37
N SER A 96 -19.29 -3.54 -1.61
CA SER A 96 -18.47 -3.34 -0.40
C SER A 96 -18.83 -4.35 0.68
N TRP A 97 -20.11 -4.64 0.86
CA TRP A 97 -20.57 -5.69 1.77
C TRP A 97 -20.03 -7.08 1.40
N ASP A 98 -20.06 -7.43 0.11
CA ASP A 98 -19.50 -8.69 -0.37
C ASP A 98 -18.00 -8.80 -0.10
N GLU A 99 -17.26 -7.71 -0.30
CA GLU A 99 -15.84 -7.67 0.05
C GLU A 99 -15.63 -7.78 1.57
N ILE A 100 -16.47 -7.17 2.40
CA ILE A 100 -16.42 -7.30 3.87
C ILE A 100 -16.62 -8.76 4.30
N CYS A 101 -17.60 -9.45 3.69
CA CYS A 101 -17.83 -10.87 3.94
C CYS A 101 -16.61 -11.71 3.59
N ARG A 102 -16.03 -11.53 2.39
CA ARG A 102 -14.84 -12.27 1.96
C ARG A 102 -13.60 -11.91 2.78
N MET A 103 -13.43 -10.64 3.13
CA MET A 103 -12.33 -10.18 3.98
C MET A 103 -12.34 -10.91 5.31
N SER A 104 -13.52 -11.16 5.88
CA SER A 104 -13.68 -11.84 7.17
C SER A 104 -13.19 -13.30 7.18
N ASP A 105 -13.04 -13.92 6.00
CA ASP A 105 -12.46 -15.27 5.87
C ASP A 105 -10.92 -15.26 5.99
N LEU A 106 -10.29 -14.09 5.86
CA LEU A 106 -8.85 -13.93 6.11
C LEU A 106 -8.57 -14.05 7.62
N LYS A 107 -7.50 -14.78 7.96
CA LYS A 107 -7.14 -15.13 9.34
C LYS A 107 -7.17 -13.94 10.31
N ASN A 108 -6.59 -12.81 9.92
CA ASN A 108 -6.47 -11.62 10.78
C ASN A 108 -7.76 -10.80 10.89
N PHE A 109 -8.71 -11.00 9.97
CA PHE A 109 -10.00 -10.32 9.89
C PHE A 109 -11.16 -11.18 10.40
N SER A 110 -10.87 -12.37 10.93
CA SER A 110 -11.84 -13.24 11.59
C SER A 110 -12.68 -12.48 12.62
N GLY A 111 -14.00 -12.57 12.51
CA GLY A 111 -14.98 -11.88 13.35
C GLY A 111 -15.39 -10.48 12.87
N PHE A 112 -14.81 -9.97 11.77
CA PHE A 112 -15.08 -8.62 11.28
C PHE A 112 -16.53 -8.43 10.84
N ARG A 113 -17.06 -9.37 10.03
CA ARG A 113 -18.46 -9.34 9.60
C ARG A 113 -19.43 -9.27 10.79
N GLU A 114 -19.22 -10.10 11.80
CA GLU A 114 -20.09 -10.15 12.98
C GLU A 114 -20.02 -8.86 13.80
N ASP A 115 -18.83 -8.27 13.93
CA ASP A 115 -18.63 -6.97 14.55
C ASP A 115 -19.31 -5.84 13.75
N PHE A 116 -19.17 -5.86 12.42
CA PHE A 116 -19.78 -4.88 11.52
C PHE A 116 -21.30 -4.85 11.64
N VAL A 117 -21.95 -6.01 11.65
CA VAL A 117 -23.41 -6.14 11.80
C VAL A 117 -23.88 -5.69 13.17
N LYS A 118 -23.09 -5.92 14.22
CA LYS A 118 -23.44 -5.49 15.59
C LYS A 118 -23.26 -3.98 15.79
N ASN A 119 -22.26 -3.39 15.16
CA ASN A 119 -21.80 -2.02 15.41
C ASN A 119 -21.96 -1.10 14.18
N ILE A 120 -23.08 -1.23 13.44
CA ILE A 120 -23.33 -0.52 12.18
C ILE A 120 -23.16 1.00 12.33
N ASP A 121 -23.69 1.59 13.40
CA ASP A 121 -23.61 3.05 13.62
C ASP A 121 -22.16 3.52 13.77
N ARG A 122 -21.31 2.76 14.48
CA ARG A 122 -19.89 3.09 14.64
C ARG A 122 -19.14 3.02 13.31
N TRP A 123 -19.47 2.04 12.47
CA TRP A 123 -18.91 1.92 11.12
C TRP A 123 -19.45 2.99 10.18
N LYS A 124 -20.67 3.45 10.39
CA LYS A 124 -21.26 4.57 9.66
C LYS A 124 -20.58 5.89 10.01
N ASP A 125 -20.24 6.11 11.28
CA ASP A 125 -19.45 7.27 11.71
C ASP A 125 -18.08 7.27 11.01
N PHE A 126 -17.38 6.14 11.03
CA PHE A 126 -16.12 5.96 10.29
C PHE A 126 -16.30 6.18 8.77
N TYR A 127 -17.39 5.67 8.19
CA TYR A 127 -17.71 5.89 6.78
C TYR A 127 -17.92 7.38 6.47
N ASN A 128 -18.53 8.14 7.38
CA ASN A 128 -18.81 9.57 7.19
C ASN A 128 -17.59 10.47 7.42
N GLU A 129 -16.50 9.94 7.97
CA GLU A 129 -15.27 10.70 8.13
C GLU A 129 -14.74 11.26 6.81
N LYS A 130 -14.24 12.49 6.86
CA LYS A 130 -13.69 13.16 5.68
C LYS A 130 -12.35 12.56 5.27
N GLU A 131 -11.55 12.19 6.27
CA GLU A 131 -10.21 11.63 6.14
C GLU A 131 -10.07 10.32 6.92
N PRO A 132 -10.83 9.27 6.55
CA PRO A 132 -10.89 8.00 7.31
C PRO A 132 -9.54 7.26 7.35
N TYR A 133 -8.62 7.60 6.45
CA TYR A 133 -7.26 7.07 6.42
C TYR A 133 -6.31 7.67 7.48
N LYS A 134 -6.73 8.74 8.17
CA LYS A 134 -5.99 9.37 9.29
C LYS A 134 -6.60 9.09 10.66
N VAL A 135 -7.80 8.52 10.69
CA VAL A 135 -8.53 8.24 11.93
C VAL A 135 -8.27 6.79 12.32
N GLU A 136 -8.18 6.54 13.62
CA GLU A 136 -8.08 5.17 14.11
C GLU A 136 -9.34 4.36 13.75
N LEU A 137 -9.13 3.09 13.43
CA LEU A 137 -10.24 2.18 13.19
C LEU A 137 -11.10 2.00 14.46
N PRO A 138 -12.40 1.72 14.31
CA PRO A 138 -13.22 1.24 15.41
C PRO A 138 -12.55 0.10 16.20
N GLU A 139 -12.49 0.22 17.52
CA GLU A 139 -12.05 -0.89 18.39
C GLU A 139 -12.91 -2.12 18.15
N PRO A 140 -12.34 -3.33 18.10
CA PRO A 140 -10.96 -3.69 18.48
C PRO A 140 -9.93 -3.61 17.33
N TRP A 141 -10.30 -3.16 16.14
CA TRP A 141 -9.50 -3.33 14.93
C TRP A 141 -8.26 -2.43 14.88
N ASN A 142 -8.31 -1.24 15.50
CA ASN A 142 -7.14 -0.37 15.64
C ASN A 142 -5.95 -1.04 16.33
N LYS A 143 -6.21 -1.96 17.28
CA LYS A 143 -5.15 -2.67 18.03
C LYS A 143 -4.79 -4.02 17.42
N LYS A 144 -5.71 -4.62 16.65
CA LYS A 144 -5.54 -5.96 16.06
C LYS A 144 -4.82 -5.90 14.71
N LEU A 145 -5.03 -4.85 13.92
CA LEU A 145 -4.56 -4.75 12.55
C LEU A 145 -3.29 -3.91 12.45
N ASN A 146 -2.39 -4.30 11.55
CA ASN A 146 -1.26 -3.46 11.14
C ASN A 146 -1.68 -2.42 10.08
N ASP A 147 -0.75 -1.56 9.66
CA ASP A 147 -1.02 -0.49 8.70
C ASP A 147 -1.60 -1.00 7.37
N PHE A 148 -1.03 -2.08 6.83
CA PHE A 148 -1.48 -2.66 5.56
C PHE A 148 -2.88 -3.27 5.68
N GLN A 149 -3.13 -3.99 6.77
CA GLN A 149 -4.43 -4.59 7.07
C GLN A 149 -5.51 -3.53 7.31
N SER A 150 -5.15 -2.43 7.97
CA SER A 150 -6.02 -1.27 8.14
C SER A 150 -6.36 -0.63 6.80
N MET A 151 -5.40 -0.58 5.88
CA MET A 151 -5.61 -0.10 4.51
C MET A 151 -6.52 -1.04 3.70
N ILE A 152 -6.46 -2.37 3.91
CA ILE A 152 -7.41 -3.33 3.32
C ILE A 152 -8.84 -3.03 3.77
N LEU A 153 -9.04 -2.86 5.08
CA LEU A 153 -10.35 -2.55 5.65
C LEU A 153 -10.87 -1.21 5.13
N LEU A 154 -10.03 -0.18 5.11
CA LEU A 154 -10.40 1.10 4.51
C LEU A 154 -10.85 0.93 3.05
N ARG A 155 -10.15 0.13 2.25
CA ARG A 155 -10.50 -0.09 0.85
C ARG A 155 -11.88 -0.73 0.68
N THR A 156 -12.28 -1.64 1.58
CA THR A 156 -13.60 -2.29 1.48
C THR A 156 -14.75 -1.34 1.82
N ILE A 157 -14.55 -0.43 2.79
CA ILE A 157 -15.59 0.51 3.25
C ILE A 157 -15.59 1.83 2.45
N ARG A 158 -14.41 2.41 2.20
CA ARG A 158 -14.18 3.71 1.54
C ARG A 158 -13.14 3.61 0.42
N PRO A 159 -13.45 2.90 -0.69
CA PRO A 159 -12.53 2.73 -1.81
C PRO A 159 -12.14 4.07 -2.47
N ASP A 160 -12.95 5.12 -2.34
CA ASP A 160 -12.66 6.47 -2.84
C ASP A 160 -11.45 7.13 -2.15
N LYS A 161 -11.12 6.72 -0.92
CA LYS A 161 -10.02 7.29 -0.14
C LYS A 161 -8.72 6.48 -0.20
N ILE A 162 -8.72 5.37 -0.93
CA ILE A 162 -7.58 4.44 -0.91
C ILE A 162 -6.29 5.03 -1.49
N VAL A 163 -6.42 5.93 -2.47
CA VAL A 163 -5.26 6.59 -3.10
C VAL A 163 -4.45 7.40 -2.08
N LEU A 164 -5.13 8.06 -1.14
CA LEU A 164 -4.49 8.84 -0.09
C LEU A 164 -3.81 7.93 0.94
N ALA A 165 -4.47 6.86 1.36
CA ALA A 165 -3.89 5.85 2.25
C ALA A 165 -2.65 5.16 1.63
N ILE A 166 -2.69 4.82 0.34
CA ILE A 166 -1.53 4.28 -0.38
C ILE A 166 -0.38 5.29 -0.40
N THR A 167 -0.69 6.58 -0.59
CA THR A 167 0.32 7.65 -0.59
C THR A 167 1.03 7.73 0.76
N ASP A 168 0.26 7.74 1.86
CA ASP A 168 0.82 7.78 3.22
C ASP A 168 1.61 6.50 3.53
N PHE A 169 1.10 5.34 3.13
CA PHE A 169 1.78 4.05 3.30
C PHE A 169 3.13 4.01 2.57
N VAL A 170 3.19 4.44 1.31
CA VAL A 170 4.45 4.52 0.56
C VAL A 170 5.39 5.55 1.18
N MET A 171 4.86 6.70 1.59
CA MET A 171 5.64 7.76 2.23
C MET A 171 6.29 7.28 3.53
N GLU A 172 5.59 6.50 4.34
CA GLU A 172 6.10 5.96 5.59
C GLU A 172 7.15 4.86 5.36
N LYS A 173 6.88 3.94 4.42
CA LYS A 173 7.70 2.73 4.24
C LYS A 173 8.92 2.92 3.35
N LEU A 174 8.82 3.79 2.32
CA LEU A 174 9.93 4.09 1.40
C LEU A 174 10.44 5.52 1.52
N GLY A 175 9.63 6.45 2.03
CA GLY A 175 9.99 7.86 2.17
C GLY A 175 9.29 8.78 1.16
N LYS A 176 9.27 10.09 1.48
CA LYS A 176 8.62 11.14 0.69
C LYS A 176 9.05 11.20 -0.78
N LYS A 177 10.31 10.86 -1.06
CA LYS A 177 10.89 10.88 -2.42
C LYS A 177 10.17 9.96 -3.42
N PHE A 178 9.44 8.96 -2.94
CA PHE A 178 8.72 8.02 -3.81
C PHE A 178 7.31 8.50 -4.16
N VAL A 179 6.79 9.53 -3.51
CA VAL A 179 5.45 10.09 -3.77
C VAL A 179 5.48 11.51 -4.31
N GLU A 180 6.55 12.26 -4.04
CA GLU A 180 6.76 13.59 -4.58
C GLU A 180 7.25 13.51 -6.05
N PRO A 181 6.74 14.35 -6.95
CA PRO A 181 7.29 14.43 -8.29
C PRO A 181 8.75 14.91 -8.19
N PRO A 182 9.74 14.17 -8.71
CA PRO A 182 11.10 14.65 -8.72
C PRO A 182 11.17 15.95 -9.53
N PRO A 183 11.91 16.98 -9.09
CA PRO A 183 12.16 18.14 -9.92
C PRO A 183 12.82 17.67 -11.21
N PHE A 184 12.35 18.16 -12.35
CA PHE A 184 12.89 17.78 -13.65
C PHE A 184 14.33 18.29 -13.77
N ASP A 185 15.29 17.37 -13.83
CA ASP A 185 16.72 17.68 -13.95
C ASP A 185 17.23 17.23 -15.33
N LEU A 186 17.43 18.23 -16.20
CA LEU A 186 17.94 18.04 -17.56
C LEU A 186 19.39 17.52 -17.56
N ALA A 187 20.22 17.94 -16.59
CA ALA A 187 21.63 17.57 -16.52
C ALA A 187 21.80 16.10 -16.08
N LYS A 188 21.04 15.67 -15.07
CA LYS A 188 21.02 14.25 -14.64
C LYS A 188 20.52 13.33 -15.77
N SER A 189 19.50 13.76 -16.50
CA SER A 189 18.95 12.98 -17.62
C SER A 189 19.94 12.86 -18.80
N TYR A 190 20.75 13.88 -19.05
CA TYR A 190 21.80 13.86 -20.07
C TYR A 190 22.97 12.94 -19.69
N MET A 191 23.43 12.98 -18.44
CA MET A 191 24.53 12.13 -17.96
C MET A 191 24.21 10.64 -18.00
N ASP A 192 22.96 10.25 -17.70
CA ASP A 192 22.52 8.84 -17.72
C ASP A 192 22.35 8.26 -19.14
N SER A 193 22.41 9.09 -20.18
CA SER A 193 22.17 8.69 -21.58
C SER A 193 23.44 8.30 -22.34
N ASN A 194 24.62 8.47 -21.74
CA ASN A 194 25.93 8.05 -22.26
C ASN A 194 26.52 6.91 -21.43
#